data_AF-A0A3N6L4L6-F1
#
_entry.id   AF-A0A3N6L4L6-F1
#
_cell.length_a   1.000
_cell.length_b   1.000
_cell.length_c   1.000
_cell.angle_alpha   90.00
_cell.angle_beta   90.00
_cell.angle_gamma   90.00
#
_symmetry.space_group_name_H-M   'P 1'
#
loop_
_entity.id
_entity.type
_entity.pdbx_description
1 polymer ?
#
loop_
_entity_poly.entity_id
_entity_poly.type
_entity_poly.pdbx_seq_one_letter_code
_entity_poly.pdbx_strand_id
1 'polypeptide(L)' 'MIDTTQNMDEQRLKIKQYLSAKGWTQQTLVRLTGYPKQDVSAILSGKRKGTPYVNKFITAVCEAYKIN' A
#
# COMPACT_ATOMS: atom_id res chain seq x y z
N MET A 1 15.04 -14.69 9.73
CA MET A 1 13.66 -14.23 9.47
C MET A 1 13.78 -12.83 8.91
N ILE A 2 13.47 -12.63 7.63
CA ILE A 2 13.58 -11.30 7.03
C ILE A 2 12.50 -10.42 7.65
N ASP A 3 12.98 -9.34 8.23
CA ASP A 3 12.27 -8.31 8.96
C ASP A 3 11.06 -7.81 8.17
N THR A 4 9.90 -8.39 8.46
CA THR A 4 8.66 -8.15 7.69
C THR A 4 8.12 -6.73 7.95
N THR A 5 8.67 -6.03 8.94
CA THR A 5 8.27 -4.69 9.35
C THR A 5 9.05 -3.63 8.57
N GLN A 6 10.37 -3.78 8.41
CA GLN A 6 11.18 -2.87 7.59
C GLN A 6 10.76 -2.87 6.11
N ASN A 7 10.36 -4.03 5.58
CA ASN A 7 10.03 -4.18 4.15
C ASN A 7 8.75 -3.41 3.73
N MET A 8 7.85 -3.07 4.67
CA MET A 8 6.54 -2.50 4.34
C MET A 8 6.56 -0.97 4.10
N ASP A 9 7.48 -0.23 4.74
CA ASP A 9 7.64 1.21 4.48
C ASP A 9 8.19 1.45 3.06
N GLU A 10 9.09 0.60 2.58
CA GLU A 10 9.63 0.64 1.21
C GLU A 10 8.54 0.32 0.17
N GLN A 11 7.79 -0.76 0.37
CA GLN A 11 6.69 -1.14 -0.52
C GLN A 11 5.62 -0.04 -0.58
N ARG A 12 5.31 0.61 0.55
CA ARG A 12 4.41 1.78 0.57
C ARG A 12 4.95 2.93 -0.27
N LEU A 13 6.25 3.20 -0.22
CA LEU A 13 6.87 4.24 -1.04
C LEU A 13 6.77 3.91 -2.53
N LYS A 14 7.05 2.66 -2.91
CA LYS A 14 6.90 2.18 -4.30
C LYS A 14 5.47 2.31 -4.80
N ILE A 15 4.46 1.97 -3.97
CA ILE A 15 3.05 2.16 -4.30
C ILE A 15 2.74 3.65 -4.56
N LYS A 16 3.23 4.57 -3.73
CA LYS A 16 3.02 6.01 -3.94
C LYS A 16 3.67 6.49 -5.23
N GLN A 17 4.91 6.07 -5.49
CA GLN A 17 5.63 6.42 -6.71
C GLN A 17 4.91 5.90 -7.95
N TYR A 18 4.43 4.64 -7.91
CA TYR A 18 3.67 4.03 -8.99
C TYR A 18 2.38 4.82 -9.29
N LEU A 19 1.62 5.16 -8.25
CA LEU A 19 0.42 5.99 -8.40
C LEU A 19 0.75 7.35 -9.01
N SER A 20 1.81 8.00 -8.53
CA SER A 20 2.24 9.30 -9.05
C SER A 20 2.67 9.22 -10.52
N ALA A 21 3.41 8.18 -10.90
CA ALA A 21 3.87 7.98 -12.28
C ALA A 21 2.72 7.70 -13.25
N LYS A 22 1.64 7.07 -12.77
CA LYS A 22 0.43 6.78 -13.55
C LYS A 22 -0.62 7.90 -13.50
N GLY A 23 -0.42 8.94 -12.69
CA GLY A 23 -1.44 9.97 -12.42
C GLY A 23 -2.68 9.42 -11.70
N TRP A 24 -2.54 8.33 -10.95
CA TRP A 24 -3.64 7.67 -10.26
C TRP A 24 -3.79 8.18 -8.83
N THR A 25 -5.04 8.21 -8.36
CA THR A 25 -5.36 8.67 -7.01
C THR A 25 -5.52 7.49 -6.05
N GLN A 26 -5.57 7.78 -4.75
CA GLN A 26 -5.85 6.77 -3.72
C GLN A 26 -7.19 6.05 -3.95
N GLN A 27 -8.13 6.67 -4.66
CA GLN A 27 -9.41 6.05 -5.01
C GLN A 27 -9.25 4.83 -5.92
N THR A 28 -8.20 4.78 -6.74
CA THR A 28 -7.87 3.59 -7.53
C THR A 28 -7.51 2.42 -6.63
N LEU A 29 -6.75 2.65 -5.56
CA LEU A 29 -6.45 1.60 -4.58
C LEU A 29 -7.70 1.14 -3.83
N VAL A 30 -8.58 2.07 -3.45
CA VAL A 30 -9.88 1.75 -2.81
C VAL A 30 -10.70 0.83 -3.71
N ARG A 31 -10.77 1.11 -5.02
CA ARG A 31 -11.50 0.27 -5.98
C ARG A 31 -10.85 -1.09 -6.20
N LEU A 32 -9.51 -1.14 -6.20
CA LEU A 32 -8.76 -2.37 -6.39
C LEU A 32 -8.89 -3.31 -5.18
N THR A 33 -8.69 -2.79 -3.97
CA THR A 33 -8.58 -3.62 -2.77
C THR A 33 -9.89 -3.74 -1.99
N GLY A 34 -10.86 -2.86 -2.27
CA GLY A 34 -12.10 -2.74 -1.48
C GLY A 34 -11.91 -2.07 -0.12
N TYR A 35 -10.70 -1.57 0.21
CA TYR A 35 -10.42 -0.96 1.51
C TYR A 35 -11.08 0.43 1.63
N PRO A 36 -11.56 0.81 2.82
CA PRO A 36 -12.08 2.16 3.05
C PRO A 36 -11.05 3.25 2.71
N LYS A 37 -11.49 4.35 2.11
CA LYS A 37 -10.62 5.48 1.74
C LYS A 37 -9.79 6.00 2.92
N GLN A 38 -10.39 6.06 4.11
CA GLN A 38 -9.70 6.49 5.33
C GLN A 38 -8.54 5.56 5.69
N ASP A 39 -8.76 4.24 5.59
CA ASP A 39 -7.72 3.24 5.84
C ASP A 39 -6.61 3.29 4.80
N VAL A 40 -6.96 3.38 3.51
CA VAL A 40 -5.98 3.54 2.44
C VAL A 40 -5.10 4.76 2.68
N SER A 41 -5.71 5.89 3.04
CA SER A 41 -4.97 7.11 3.38
C SER A 41 -4.07 6.92 4.60
N ALA A 42 -4.58 6.31 5.68
CA ALA A 42 -3.82 6.07 6.90
C ALA A 42 -2.64 5.10 6.68
N ILE A 43 -2.85 4.04 5.89
CA ILE A 43 -1.83 3.08 5.49
C ILE A 43 -0.74 3.78 4.68
N LEU A 44 -1.12 4.50 3.61
CA LEU A 44 -0.17 5.21 2.75
C LEU A 44 0.57 6.33 3.49
N SER A 45 -0.07 7.02 4.42
CA SER A 45 0.60 8.03 5.25
C SER A 45 1.51 7.43 6.32
N GLY A 46 1.47 6.10 6.53
CA GLY A 46 2.23 5.45 7.60
C GLY A 46 1.68 5.72 8.99
N LYS A 47 0.45 6.25 9.11
CA LYS A 47 -0.24 6.39 10.40
C LYS A 47 -0.67 5.04 10.96
N ARG A 48 -0.91 4.05 10.07
CA ARG A 48 -1.27 2.68 10.43
C ARG A 48 -0.21 1.73 9.87
N LYS A 49 0.57 1.08 10.75
CA LYS A 49 1.69 0.17 10.40
C LYS A 49 1.67 -1.09 11.26
N GLY A 50 2.43 -2.10 10.87
CA GLY A 50 2.75 -3.26 11.73
C GLY A 50 1.56 -4.14 12.08
N THR A 51 0.44 -4.03 11.37
CA THR A 51 -0.71 -4.92 11.54
C THR A 51 -0.83 -5.84 10.33
N PRO A 52 -1.28 -7.09 10.52
CA PRO A 52 -1.55 -8.00 9.39
C PRO A 52 -2.51 -7.40 8.35
N TYR A 53 -3.41 -6.51 8.78
CA TYR A 53 -4.34 -5.79 7.92
C TYR A 53 -3.63 -4.85 6.92
N VAL A 54 -2.63 -4.10 7.40
CA VAL A 54 -1.80 -3.20 6.58
C VAL A 54 -0.94 -4.01 5.62
N ASN A 55 -0.33 -5.09 6.11
CA ASN A 55 0.54 -5.93 5.30
C ASN A 55 -0.24 -6.58 4.14
N LYS A 56 -1.44 -7.12 4.41
CA LYS A 56 -2.33 -7.65 3.37
C LYS A 56 -2.66 -6.62 2.29
N PHE A 57 -2.92 -5.37 2.69
CA PHE A 57 -3.18 -4.30 1.74
C PHE A 57 -1.97 -4.04 0.84
N ILE A 58 -0.78 -3.85 1.45
CA ILE A 58 0.45 -3.54 0.71
C ILE A 58 0.78 -4.69 -0.25
N THR A 59 0.72 -5.93 0.22
CA THR A 59 0.95 -7.12 -0.60
C THR A 59 -0.03 -7.20 -1.76
N ALA A 60 -1.34 -7.06 -1.52
CA ALA A 60 -2.34 -7.11 -2.58
C ALA A 60 -2.14 -6.04 -3.66
N VAL A 61 -1.77 -4.82 -3.27
CA VAL A 61 -1.49 -3.73 -4.22
C VAL A 61 -0.21 -4.02 -5.01
N CYS A 62 0.84 -4.49 -4.35
CA CYS A 62 2.10 -4.81 -5.02
C CYS A 62 1.93 -5.98 -6.00
N GLU A 63 1.18 -7.02 -5.64
CA GLU A 63 0.89 -8.14 -6.54
C GLU A 63 0.03 -7.72 -7.73
N ALA A 64 -1.04 -6.96 -7.50
CA ALA A 64 -1.93 -6.51 -8.56
C ALA A 64 -1.24 -5.62 -9.61
N TYR A 65 -0.28 -4.80 -9.17
CA TYR A 65 0.47 -3.89 -10.06
C TYR A 65 1.87 -4.37 -10.42
N LYS A 66 2.26 -5.57 -9.98
CA LYS A 66 3.60 -6.14 -10.18
C LYS A 66 4.73 -5.19 -9.74
N ILE A 67 4.55 -4.59 -8.56
CA ILE A 67 5.52 -3.70 -7.92
C ILE A 67 6.50 -4.58 -7.13
N ASN A 68 7.76 -4.66 -7.59
CA ASN A 68 8.87 -5.36 -6.90
C ASN A 68 9.53 -4.46 -5.87
#